data_AF-A0A7V4AZJ4-F1
#
_entry.id   AF-A0A7V4AZJ4-F1
#
_cell.length_a   1.000
_cell.length_b   1.000
_cell.length_c   1.000
_cell.angle_alpha   90.00
_cell.angle_beta   90.00
_cell.angle_gamma   90.00
#
_symmetry.space_group_name_H-M   'P 1'
#
loop_
_entity.id
_entity.type
_entity.pdbx_description
1 polymer ?
#
loop_
_entity_poly.entity_id
_entity_poly.type
_entity_poly.pdbx_seq_one_letter_code
_entity_poly.pdbx_strand_id
1 'polypeptide(L)'
;GPRPERLDFVQEFEARNPAYRERKQVLPGMTGLAQVNGLYDSDADMKLKYDLLYIHNYHPLLDFAIMYQTVQHILRLTFGARQTGGL
;
A
#
# COMPACT_ATOMS: atom_id res chain seq x y z
N GLY A 1 -4.52 1.33 -5.32
CA GLY A 1 -3.33 1.41 -6.21
C GLY A 1 -2.05 1.63 -5.41
N PRO A 2 -0.87 1.32 -5.97
CA PRO A 2 0.42 1.61 -5.37
C PRO A 2 0.56 3.08 -4.95
N ARG A 3 1.21 3.35 -3.82
CA ARG A 3 1.46 4.74 -3.39
C ARG A 3 2.56 5.37 -4.27
N PRO A 4 2.52 6.68 -4.60
CA PRO A 4 3.64 7.31 -5.29
C PRO A 4 4.87 7.38 -4.36
N GLU A 5 6.05 7.25 -4.95
CA GLU A 5 7.34 7.34 -4.25
C GLU A 5 8.16 8.52 -4.76
N ARG A 6 9.10 9.01 -3.95
CA ARG A 6 9.95 10.14 -4.33
C ARG A 6 10.81 9.78 -5.55
N LEU A 7 10.95 10.71 -6.48
CA LEU A 7 11.68 10.48 -7.74
C LEU A 7 13.10 9.98 -7.52
N ASP A 8 13.82 10.54 -6.54
CA ASP A 8 15.20 10.12 -6.19
C ASP A 8 15.24 8.62 -5.86
N PHE A 9 14.27 8.14 -5.08
CA PHE A 9 14.16 6.73 -4.70
C PHE A 9 13.65 5.84 -5.84
N VAL A 10 12.77 6.35 -6.70
CA VAL A 10 12.27 5.59 -7.85
C VAL A 10 13.45 5.18 -8.75
N GLN A 11 14.38 6.09 -9.04
CA GLN A 11 15.54 5.76 -9.86
C GLN A 11 16.43 4.70 -9.20
N GLU A 12 16.71 4.84 -7.91
CA GLU A 12 17.49 3.89 -7.12
C GLU A 12 16.84 2.50 -7.09
N PHE A 13 15.52 2.44 -6.84
CA PHE A 13 14.78 1.20 -6.75
C PHE A 13 14.63 0.50 -8.11
N GLU A 14 14.44 1.25 -9.19
CA GLU A 14 14.41 0.68 -10.55
C GLU A 14 15.78 0.16 -11.00
N ALA A 15 16.87 0.79 -10.56
CA ALA A 15 18.22 0.30 -10.81
C ALA A 15 18.51 -0.99 -10.03
N ARG A 16 18.03 -1.09 -8.79
CA ARG A 16 18.14 -2.29 -7.95
C ARG A 16 17.25 -3.44 -8.43
N ASN A 17 16.01 -3.12 -8.80
CA ASN A 17 14.99 -4.08 -9.17
C ASN A 17 14.17 -3.54 -10.37
N PRO A 18 14.44 -4.02 -11.61
CA PRO A 18 13.75 -3.53 -12.81
C PRO A 18 12.23 -3.70 -12.78
N ALA A 19 11.70 -4.69 -12.05
CA ALA A 19 10.26 -4.91 -11.89
C ALA A 19 9.57 -3.73 -11.16
N TYR A 20 10.33 -2.90 -10.46
CA TYR A 20 9.80 -1.70 -9.82
C TYR A 20 9.10 -0.74 -10.81
N ARG A 21 9.52 -0.75 -12.08
CA ARG A 21 8.89 0.03 -13.16
C ARG A 21 7.44 -0.35 -13.41
N GLU A 22 7.05 -1.59 -13.13
CA GLU A 22 5.70 -2.09 -13.38
C GLU A 22 4.64 -1.36 -12.55
N ARG A 23 5.04 -0.74 -11.42
CA ARG A 23 4.16 0.12 -10.62
C ARG A 23 3.54 1.28 -11.41
N LYS A 24 4.13 1.65 -12.55
CA LYS A 24 3.64 2.70 -13.46
C LYS A 24 2.51 2.22 -14.39
N GLN A 25 2.17 0.93 -14.40
CA GLN A 25 1.08 0.39 -15.22
C GLN A 25 -0.31 0.83 -14.73
N VAL A 26 -0.41 1.22 -13.46
CA VAL A 26 -1.65 1.69 -12.83
C VAL A 26 -1.43 3.07 -12.22
N LEU A 27 -2.51 3.83 -12.09
CA LEU A 27 -2.45 5.13 -11.40
C LEU A 27 -2.12 4.94 -9.91
N PRO A 28 -1.39 5.90 -9.32
CA PRO A 28 -1.15 5.90 -7.89
C PRO A 28 -2.46 5.98 -7.10
N GLY A 29 -2.50 5.30 -5.95
CA GLY A 29 -3.67 5.26 -5.07
C GLY A 29 -3.45 5.95 -3.72
N MET A 30 -4.54 6.41 -3.11
CA MET A 30 -4.55 6.84 -1.70
C MET A 30 -4.40 5.66 -0.73
N THR A 31 -5.05 4.54 -1.07
CA THR A 31 -4.95 3.24 -0.40
C THR A 31 -4.59 2.15 -1.41
N GLY A 32 -4.01 1.06 -0.93
CA GLY A 32 -3.49 -0.03 -1.75
C GLY A 32 -3.22 -1.27 -0.92
N LEU A 33 -2.99 -2.39 -1.60
CA LEU A 33 -2.83 -3.70 -0.98
C LEU A 33 -1.66 -3.71 0.03
N ALA A 34 -0.55 -3.04 -0.30
CA ALA A 34 0.57 -2.88 0.63
C ALA A 34 0.15 -2.12 1.92
N GLN A 35 -0.65 -1.05 1.80
CA GLN A 35 -1.04 -0.21 2.94
C GLN A 35 -1.95 -0.97 3.92
N VAL A 36 -2.96 -1.69 3.42
CA VAL A 36 -3.88 -2.45 4.27
C VAL A 36 -3.25 -3.69 4.90
N ASN A 37 -2.10 -4.13 4.39
CA ASN A 37 -1.28 -5.19 4.97
C ASN A 37 -0.19 -4.66 5.93
N GLY A 38 -0.27 -3.39 6.35
CA GLY A 38 0.65 -2.82 7.35
C GLY A 38 2.05 -2.51 6.83
N LEU A 39 2.26 -2.55 5.52
CA LEU A 39 3.57 -2.36 4.89
C LEU A 39 3.88 -0.88 4.60
N TYR A 40 3.22 0.05 5.30
CA TYR A 40 3.36 1.48 5.08
C TYR A 40 4.81 1.98 5.26
N ASP A 41 5.45 1.58 6.37
CA ASP A 41 6.84 1.94 6.69
C ASP A 41 7.84 0.81 6.38
N SER A 42 7.46 -0.14 5.53
CA SER A 42 8.33 -1.27 5.15
C SER A 42 9.25 -0.96 3.97
N ASP A 43 10.22 -1.86 3.76
CA ASP A 43 11.18 -1.81 2.65
C ASP A 43 10.49 -1.77 1.28
N ALA A 44 11.14 -1.09 0.33
CA ALA A 44 10.65 -0.91 -1.03
C ALA A 44 10.35 -2.23 -1.75
N ASP A 45 11.14 -3.29 -1.51
CA ASP A 45 10.92 -4.60 -2.11
C ASP A 45 9.70 -5.33 -1.54
N MET A 46 9.41 -5.15 -0.25
CA MET A 46 8.21 -5.72 0.36
C MET A 46 6.95 -5.01 -0.15
N LYS A 47 6.99 -3.67 -0.23
CA LYS A 47 5.92 -2.90 -0.89
C LYS A 47 5.72 -3.32 -2.34
N LEU A 48 6.82 -3.47 -3.09
CA LEU A 48 6.79 -3.87 -4.49
C LEU A 48 6.08 -5.20 -4.70
N LYS A 49 6.32 -6.21 -3.86
CA LYS A 49 5.62 -7.50 -3.96
C LYS A 49 4.10 -7.35 -3.92
N TYR A 50 3.60 -6.53 -3.00
CA TYR A 50 2.16 -6.31 -2.84
C TYR A 50 1.58 -5.40 -3.94
N ASP A 51 2.38 -4.44 -4.42
CA ASP A 51 2.00 -3.61 -5.56
C ASP A 51 1.89 -4.44 -6.86
N LEU A 52 2.84 -5.34 -7.12
CA LEU A 52 2.78 -6.28 -8.24
C LEU A 52 1.62 -7.26 -8.09
N LEU A 53 1.40 -7.79 -6.87
CA LEU A 53 0.26 -8.68 -6.61
C LEU A 53 -1.07 -7.99 -6.95
N TYR A 54 -1.21 -6.71 -6.59
CA TYR A 54 -2.37 -5.90 -6.96
C TYR A 54 -2.49 -5.71 -8.48
N ILE A 55 -1.40 -5.35 -9.15
CA ILE A 55 -1.39 -5.10 -10.60
C ILE A 55 -1.75 -6.37 -11.39
N HIS A 56 -1.14 -7.51 -11.04
CA HIS A 56 -1.34 -8.76 -11.77
C HIS A 56 -2.69 -9.45 -11.47
N ASN A 57 -3.31 -9.18 -10.33
CA ASN A 57 -4.58 -9.80 -9.93
C ASN A 57 -5.73 -8.78 -9.85
N TYR A 58 -5.60 -7.66 -10.56
CA TYR A 58 -6.58 -6.59 -10.50
C TYR A 58 -7.97 -7.07 -10.95
N HIS A 59 -8.96 -6.84 -10.08
CA HIS A 59 -10.38 -6.94 -10.39
C HIS A 59 -11.18 -6.01 -9.46
N PRO A 60 -12.38 -5.53 -9.83
CA PRO A 60 -13.13 -4.55 -9.03
C PRO A 60 -13.39 -4.97 -7.57
N LEU A 61 -13.62 -6.27 -7.32
CA LEU A 61 -13.80 -6.77 -5.95
C LEU A 61 -12.55 -6.60 -5.06
N LEU A 62 -11.35 -6.57 -5.63
CA LEU A 62 -10.11 -6.35 -4.90
C LEU A 62 -10.07 -4.91 -4.37
N ASP A 63 -10.48 -3.94 -5.19
CA ASP A 63 -10.60 -2.55 -4.74
C ASP A 63 -11.65 -2.41 -3.63
N PHE A 64 -12.80 -3.07 -3.75
CA PHE A 64 -13.79 -3.11 -2.66
C PHE A 64 -13.22 -3.70 -1.36
N ALA A 65 -12.46 -4.79 -1.45
CA ALA A 65 -11.82 -5.40 -0.29
C ALA A 65 -10.77 -4.48 0.36
N ILE A 66 -9.96 -3.77 -0.45
CA ILE A 66 -8.99 -2.79 0.04
C ILE A 66 -9.69 -1.61 0.71
N MET A 67 -10.77 -1.08 0.11
CA MET A 67 -11.56 -0.01 0.70
C MET A 67 -12.16 -0.43 2.04
N TYR A 68 -12.77 -1.61 2.12
CA TYR A 68 -13.33 -2.14 3.37
C TYR A 68 -12.27 -2.26 4.47
N GLN A 69 -11.11 -2.85 4.16
CA GLN A 69 -9.99 -2.97 5.12
C GLN A 69 -9.45 -1.61 5.57
N THR A 70 -9.44 -0.63 4.68
CA THR A 70 -9.02 0.74 4.98
C THR A 70 -9.97 1.38 6.00
N VAL A 71 -11.29 1.24 5.79
CA VAL A 71 -12.31 1.73 6.75
C VAL A 71 -12.15 1.04 8.11
N GLN A 72 -11.97 -0.29 8.13
CA GLN A 72 -11.73 -1.03 9.38
C GLN A 72 -10.48 -0.52 10.12
N HIS A 73 -9.37 -0.28 9.42
CA HIS A 73 -8.15 0.27 10.01
C HIS A 73 -8.39 1.66 10.62
N ILE A 74 -9.04 2.57 9.90
CA ILE A 74 -9.33 3.91 10.38
C ILE A 74 -10.25 3.87 11.60
N LEU A 75 -11.30 3.04 11.58
CA LEU A 75 -12.21 2.88 12.71
C LEU A 75 -11.47 2.33 13.94
N ARG A 76 -10.64 1.30 13.76
CA ARG A 76 -9.83 0.73 14.85
C ARG A 76 -8.88 1.76 15.44
N LEU A 77 -8.20 2.56 14.61
CA LEU A 77 -7.31 3.62 15.09
C LEU A 77 -8.10 4.71 15.86
N THR A 78 -9.25 5.12 15.31
CA THR A 78 -10.07 6.22 15.88
C THR A 78 -10.72 5.83 17.21
N PHE A 79 -11.24 4.61 17.33
CA PHE A 79 -11.99 4.16 18.51
C PHE A 79 -11.16 3.30 19.46
N GLY A 80 -10.13 2.60 18.97
CA GLY A 80 -9.23 1.79 19.79
C GLY A 80 -8.25 2.64 20.61
N ALA A 81 -7.81 3.79 20.10
CA ALA A 81 -6.92 4.70 20.84
C ALA A 81 -7.60 5.39 22.04
N ARG A 82 -8.93 5.33 22.15
CA ARG A 82 -9.69 5.92 23.27
C ARG A 82 -9.68 5.09 24.56
N GLN A 83 -9.19 3.83 24.54
CA GLN A 83 -9.25 2.95 25.72
C GLN A 83 -7.94 2.86 26.54
N THR A 84 -6.84 3.48 26.10
CA THR A 84 -5.53 3.40 26.78
C THR A 84 -5.07 4.69 27.47
N GLY A 85 -5.96 5.68 27.61
CA GLY A 85 -5.66 6.97 28.26
C GLY A 85 -6.05 7.07 29.74
N GLY A 86 -6.14 5.94 30.45
CA GLY A 86 -6.59 5.93 31.85
C GLY A 86 -5.92 4.85 32.67
N LEU A 87 -4.63 5.01 32.94
CA LEU A 87 -3.92 4.51 34.13
C LEU A 87 -2.78 5.47 34.46
#